data_AF-A0A828ZSB6-F1
#
_entry.id   AF-A0A828ZSB6-F1
#
_cell.length_a   1.000
_cell.length_b   1.000
_cell.length_c   1.000
_cell.angle_alpha   90.00
_cell.angle_beta   90.00
_cell.angle_gamma   90.00
#
_symmetry.space_group_name_H-M   'P 1'
#
loop_
_entity.id
_entity.type
_entity.pdbx_description
1 polymer ?
#
loop_
_entity_poly.entity_id
_entity_poly.type
_entity_poly.pdbx_seq_one_letter_code
_entity_poly.pdbx_strand_id
1 'polypeptide(L)' 'MKNKWWKNAVIYQIYPRSFQDTNGDGIGDIPGILSRLDYL' A
#
# COMPACT_ATOMS: atom_id res chain seq x y z
N MET A 1 -17.89 23.74 12.24
CA MET A 1 -17.17 22.48 12.55
C MET A 1 -15.88 22.45 11.74
N LYS A 2 -14.72 22.17 12.34
CA LYS A 2 -13.47 22.00 11.57
C LYS A 2 -13.59 20.78 10.66
N ASN A 3 -13.32 20.96 9.36
CA ASN A 3 -13.22 19.84 8.41
C ASN A 3 -12.03 18.96 8.82
N LYS A 4 -12.31 17.71 9.19
CA LYS A 4 -11.29 16.72 9.53
C LYS A 4 -10.78 16.09 8.24
N TRP A 5 -9.47 16.10 8.00
CA TRP A 5 -8.86 15.61 6.76
C TRP A 5 -9.28 14.18 6.40
N TRP A 6 -9.34 13.29 7.39
CA TRP A 6 -9.67 11.88 7.21
C TRP A 6 -11.11 11.64 6.74
N LYS A 7 -12.02 12.62 6.91
CA LYS A 7 -13.39 12.52 6.38
C LYS A 7 -13.44 12.64 4.86
N ASN A 8 -12.39 13.16 4.24
CA ASN A 8 -12.27 13.37 2.79
C ASN A 8 -11.13 12.55 2.17
N ALA A 9 -10.50 11.64 2.94
CA ALA A 9 -9.40 10.81 2.45
C ALA A 9 -9.94 9.49 1.87
N VAL A 10 -9.26 8.98 0.84
CA VAL A 10 -9.47 7.62 0.33
C VAL A 10 -8.37 6.73 0.91
N ILE A 11 -8.75 5.64 1.58
CA ILE A 11 -7.82 4.72 2.24
C ILE A 11 -7.72 3.47 1.38
N TYR A 12 -6.48 3.09 1.03
CA TYR A 12 -6.20 1.83 0.34
C TYR A 12 -5.58 0.84 1.31
N GLN A 13 -6.26 -0.27 1.56
CA GLN A 13 -5.76 -1.34 2.41
C GLN A 13 -5.01 -2.36 1.55
N ILE A 14 -3.74 -2.59 1.88
CA ILE A 14 -2.89 -3.56 1.20
C ILE A 14 -2.73 -4.79 2.09
N TYR A 15 -2.81 -5.98 1.49
CA TYR A 15 -2.41 -7.24 2.12
C TYR A 15 -0.98 -7.61 1.66
N PRO A 16 0.07 -7.38 2.49
CA PRO A 16 1.46 -7.38 2.03
C PRO A 16 1.90 -8.66 1.33
N ARG A 17 1.56 -9.82 1.92
CA ARG A 17 1.99 -11.14 1.42
C ARG A 17 1.48 -11.48 0.01
N SER A 18 0.44 -10.80 -0.47
CA SER A 18 -0.12 -11.03 -1.80
C SER A 18 -0.07 -9.79 -2.69
N PHE A 19 0.66 -8.76 -2.28
CA PHE A 19 0.73 -7.50 -3.04
C PHE A 19 1.80 -7.56 -4.12
N GLN A 20 3.06 -7.69 -3.73
CA GLN A 20 4.18 -7.80 -4.66
C GLN A 20 5.41 -8.39 -3.98
N ASP A 21 5.93 -9.47 -4.57
CA ASP A 21 7.20 -10.10 -4.23
C ASP A 21 8.33 -9.49 -5.07
N THR A 22 9.47 -9.21 -4.46
CA THR A 22 10.67 -8.68 -5.12
C THR A 22 11.90 -9.57 -4.99
N ASN A 23 11.84 -10.66 -4.22
CA ASN A 23 12.97 -11.55 -3.97
C ASN A 23 12.75 -12.97 -4.54
N GLY A 24 11.53 -13.29 -5.01
CA GLY A 24 11.19 -14.56 -5.65
C GLY A 24 10.84 -15.69 -4.69
N ASP A 25 10.55 -15.39 -3.42
CA ASP A 25 10.14 -16.39 -2.42
C ASP A 25 8.63 -16.72 -2.46
N GLY A 26 7.86 -16.02 -3.31
CA GLY A 26 6.42 -16.19 -3.48
C GLY A 26 5.58 -15.44 -2.44
N ILE A 27 6.19 -14.62 -1.60
CA ILE A 27 5.55 -13.83 -0.55
C ILE A 27 5.84 -12.35 -0.80
N GLY A 28 4.78 -11.55 -0.85
CA GLY A 28 4.95 -10.11 -1.01
C GLY A 28 5.66 -9.45 0.17
N ASP A 29 6.48 -8.44 -0.15
CA ASP A 29 7.45 -7.84 0.74
C ASP A 29 7.36 -6.30 0.77
N ILE A 30 8.04 -5.68 1.74
CA ILE A 30 8.04 -4.21 1.90
C ILE A 30 8.64 -3.50 0.68
N PRO A 31 9.79 -3.94 0.10
CA PRO A 31 10.31 -3.36 -1.12
C PRO A 31 9.30 -3.36 -2.28
N GLY A 32 8.49 -4.41 -2.41
CA GLY A 32 7.40 -4.50 -3.39
C GLY A 32 6.34 -3.43 -3.19
N ILE A 33 5.94 -3.17 -1.94
CA ILE A 33 5.02 -2.07 -1.60
C ILE A 33 5.62 -0.71 -2.00
N LEU A 34 6.88 -0.47 -1.65
CA LEU A 34 7.56 0.79 -1.97
C LEU A 34 7.62 1.05 -3.48
N SER A 35 7.85 0.00 -4.28
CA SER A 35 7.90 0.10 -5.75
C SER A 35 6.58 0.50 -6.42
N ARG A 36 5.46 0.44 -5.69
CA ARG A 36 4.12 0.80 -6.19
C ARG A 36 3.59 2.11 -5.64
N LEU A 37 4.34 2.81 -4.78
CA LEU A 37 3.90 4.09 -4.23
C LEU A 37 3.64 5.14 -5.31
N ASP A 38 4.41 5.15 -6.40
CA ASP A 38 4.19 6.10 -7.51
C ASP A 38 2.92 5.82 -8.32
N TYR A 39 2.38 4.60 -8.22
CA TYR A 39 1.13 4.20 -8.90
C TYR A 39 -0.12 4.53 -8.07
N LEU A 40 0.02 4.61 -6.74
CA LEU A 40 -1.07 4.87 -5.80
C LEU A 40 -1.24 6.37 -5.53
#